data_AF-A0A917FEX5-F1
#
_entry.id   AF-A0A917FEX5-F1
#
_cell.length_a   1.000
_cell.length_b   1.000
_cell.length_c   1.000
_cell.angle_alpha   90.00
_cell.angle_beta   90.00
_cell.angle_gamma   90.00
#
_symmetry.space_group_name_H-M   'P 1'
#
loop_
_entity.id
_entity.type
_entity.pdbx_description
1 polymer ?
#
loop_
_entity_poly.entity_id
_entity_poly.type
_entity_poly.pdbx_seq_one_letter_code
_entity_poly.pdbx_strand_id
1 'polypeptide(L)' 'MLQTLYPDEQFSIEEAEKRFMKENRPTSIIERLIRPEEIAEFVAFLSSPLSAEINGAAMRADGGLVRSVF' A
#
# COMPACT_ATOMS: atom_id res chain seq x y z
N MET A 1 4.65 -12.20 8.19
CA MET A 1 5.54 -11.22 7.54
C MET A 1 6.06 -10.18 8.52
N LEU A 2 5.22 -9.39 9.21
CA LEU A 2 5.73 -8.40 10.17
C LEU A 2 6.38 -9.05 11.41
N GLN A 3 5.75 -10.08 11.98
CA GLN A 3 6.30 -10.83 13.13
C GLN A 3 7.64 -11.53 12.82
N THR A 4 7.88 -11.90 11.56
CA THR A 4 9.16 -12.50 11.15
C THR A 4 10.27 -11.45 10.97
N LEU A 5 9.92 -10.17 10.84
CA LEU A 5 10.90 -9.07 10.74
C LEU A 5 11.35 -8.56 12.11
N TYR A 6 10.54 -8.79 13.16
CA TYR A 6 10.83 -8.40 14.54
C TYR A 6 10.70 -9.61 15.49
N PRO A 7 11.55 -10.64 15.34
CA PRO A 7 11.39 -11.92 16.04
C PRO A 7 11.59 -11.84 17.56
N ASP A 8 12.40 -10.89 18.03
CA ASP A 8 12.77 -10.74 19.44
C ASP A 8 11.92 -9.70 20.18
N GLU A 9 10.92 -9.12 19.51
CA GLU A 9 10.12 -8.02 20.05
C GLU A 9 8.64 -8.43 20.15
N GLN A 10 8.04 -8.22 21.32
CA GLN A 10 6.61 -8.45 21.53
C GLN A 10 5.82 -7.19 21.17
N PHE A 11 5.63 -6.95 19.88
CA PHE A 11 4.75 -5.90 19.38
C PHE A 11 3.36 -6.44 19.03
N SER A 12 2.36 -5.58 19.15
CA SER A 12 1.13 -5.77 18.39
C SER A 12 1.42 -5.67 16.88
N ILE A 13 0.50 -6.18 16.05
CA ILE A 13 0.65 -6.08 14.59
C ILE A 13 0.69 -4.61 14.16
N GLU A 14 -0.11 -3.76 14.79
CA GLU A 14 -0.19 -2.32 14.52
C GLU A 14 1.11 -1.59 14.89
N GLU A 15 1.73 -1.96 16.01
CA GLU A 15 3.01 -1.38 16.44
C GLU A 15 4.14 -1.77 15.49
N ALA A 16 4.20 -3.05 15.12
CA ALA A 16 5.17 -3.56 14.15
C ALA A 16 4.98 -2.91 12.77
N GLU A 17 3.73 -2.72 12.33
CA GLU A 17 3.39 -2.03 11.09
C GLU A 17 3.88 -0.58 11.11
N LYS A 18 3.54 0.17 12.15
CA LYS A 18 3.94 1.58 12.30
C LYS A 18 5.45 1.74 12.29
N ARG A 19 6.17 0.88 13.00
CA ARG A 19 7.63 0.88 13.02
C ARG A 19 8.21 0.53 11.65
N PHE A 20 7.72 -0.52 11.02
CA PHE A 20 8.17 -0.93 9.70
C PHE A 20 8.02 0.19 8.68
N MET A 21 6.88 0.87 8.65
CA MET A 21 6.64 1.98 7.73
C MET A 21 7.60 3.13 7.95
N LYS A 22 7.79 3.53 9.22
CA LYS A 22 8.73 4.60 9.59
C LYS A 22 10.17 4.29 9.19
N GLU A 23 10.63 3.06 9.40
CA GLU A 23 12.03 2.67 9.18
C GLU A 23 12.33 2.30 7.72
N ASN A 24 11.41 1.57 7.06
CA ASN A 24 11.68 0.91 5.78
C ASN A 24 10.92 1.53 4.60
N ARG A 25 9.83 2.25 4.86
CA ARG A 25 9.01 2.92 3.84
C ARG A 25 8.76 4.40 4.19
N PRO A 26 9.81 5.17 4.55
CA PRO A 26 9.66 6.54 5.08
C PRO A 26 9.11 7.54 4.06
N THR A 27 9.01 7.18 2.77
CA THR A 27 8.43 8.02 1.73
C THR A 27 6.96 7.73 1.47
N SER A 28 6.37 6.73 2.10
CA SER A 28 4.93 6.47 2.03
C SER A 28 4.16 7.65 2.63
N ILE A 29 3.16 8.15 1.92
CA ILE A 29 2.32 9.26 2.40
C ILE A 29 1.24 8.75 3.35
N ILE A 30 0.72 7.54 3.12
CA ILE A 30 -0.33 6.94 3.95
C ILE A 30 0.20 6.29 5.23
N GLU A 31 1.53 6.11 5.36
CA GLU A 31 2.23 5.64 6.57
C GLU A 31 1.74 4.31 7.17
N ARG A 32 1.08 3.47 6.37
CA ARG A 32 0.63 2.11 6.73
C ARG A 32 0.79 1.15 5.56
N LEU A 33 0.68 -0.14 5.82
CA LEU A 33 0.52 -1.13 4.76
C LEU A 33 -0.86 -0.97 4.12
N ILE A 34 -0.90 -1.14 2.81
CA ILE A 34 -2.15 -1.22 2.06
C ILE A 34 -2.85 -2.53 2.43
N ARG A 35 -4.14 -2.46 2.70
CA ARG A 35 -4.98 -3.64 2.90
C ARG A 35 -5.37 -4.23 1.54
N PRO A 36 -5.39 -5.57 1.38
CA PRO A 36 -5.70 -6.19 0.08
C PRO A 36 -7.00 -5.71 -0.56
N GLU A 37 -7.99 -5.39 0.27
CA GLU A 37 -9.31 -4.92 -0.15
C GLU A 37 -9.22 -3.59 -0.91
N GLU A 38 -8.31 -2.69 -0.52
CA GLU A 38 -8.12 -1.39 -1.19
C GLU A 38 -7.59 -1.56 -2.62
N ILE A 39 -6.75 -2.57 -2.86
CA ILE A 39 -6.31 -2.94 -4.21
C ILE A 39 -7.45 -3.64 -4.98
N ALA A 40 -8.21 -4.50 -4.30
CA ALA A 40 -9.34 -5.19 -4.91
C ALA A 40 -10.42 -4.21 -5.40
N GLU A 41 -10.76 -3.19 -4.61
CA GLU A 41 -11.68 -2.12 -4.99
C GLU A 41 -11.18 -1.35 -6.21
N PHE A 42 -9.88 -1.01 -6.24
CA PHE A 42 -9.26 -0.34 -7.39
C PHE A 42 -9.34 -1.19 -8.67
N VAL A 43 -9.04 -2.49 -8.58
CA VAL A 43 -9.16 -3.43 -9.71
C VAL A 43 -10.61 -3.63 -10.14
N ALA A 44 -11.55 -3.71 -9.19
CA ALA A 44 -12.97 -3.84 -9.47
C ALA A 44 -13.50 -2.62 -10.25
N PHE A 45 -13.07 -1.41 -9.87
CA PHE A 45 -13.37 -0.18 -10.62
C PHE A 45 -12.85 -0.27 -12.07
N LEU A 46 -11.58 -0.64 -12.25
CA LEU A 46 -10.95 -0.79 -13.58
C LEU A 46 -11.57 -1.91 -14.43
N SER A 47 -12.18 -2.92 -13.80
CA SER A 47 -12.87 -4.01 -14.50
C SER A 47 -14.32 -3.65 -14.86
N SER A 48 -14.84 -2.55 -14.32
CA SER A 48 -16.22 -2.13 -14.50
C SER A 48 -16.39 -1.20 -15.71
N PRO A 49 -17.62 -1.08 -16.26
CA PRO A 49 -17.92 -0.11 -17.32
C PRO A 49 -17.66 1.36 -16.94
N LEU A 50 -17.51 1.68 -15.65
CA LEU A 50 -17.24 3.04 -15.17
C LEU A 50 -15.85 3.56 -15.59
N SER A 51 -14.96 2.65 -15.99
CA SER A 51 -13.59 2.95 -16.40
C SER A 51 -13.37 2.82 -17.92
N ALA A 52 -14.44 2.83 -18.73
CA ALA A 52 -14.39 2.50 -20.16
C ALA A 52 -13.36 3.30 -20.98
N GLU A 53 -13.04 4.54 -20.57
CA GLU A 53 -12.06 5.41 -21.25
C GLU A 53 -10.61 5.20 -20.78
N ILE A 54 -10.36 4.39 -19.75
CA ILE A 54 -9.01 4.08 -19.24
C ILE A 54 -8.49 2.86 -19.98
N ASN A 55 -7.49 3.05 -20.86
CA ASN A 55 -6.90 1.97 -21.65
C ASN A 55 -5.38 2.14 -21.80
N GLY A 56 -4.63 1.04 -21.75
CA GLY A 56 -3.17 1.03 -21.93
C GLY A 56 -2.36 1.78 -20.86
N ALA A 57 -2.99 2.21 -19.77
CA ALA A 57 -2.38 3.02 -18.73
C ALA A 57 -1.76 2.17 -17.61
N ALA A 58 -0.65 2.65 -17.04
CA ALA A 58 -0.11 2.16 -15.78
C ALA A 58 -0.61 3.06 -14.63
N MET A 59 -1.52 2.56 -13.81
CA MET A 59 -2.08 3.33 -12.69
C MET A 59 -1.36 3.02 -11.38
N ARG A 60 -1.13 4.04 -10.54
CA ARG A 60 -0.47 3.86 -9.24
C ARG A 60 -1.46 3.71 -8.10
N ALA A 61 -1.31 2.62 -7.35
CA ALA A 61 -2.01 2.33 -6.10
C ALA A 61 -0.97 1.95 -5.03
N ASP A 62 -0.10 2.90 -4.66
CA ASP A 62 1.09 2.67 -3.83
C ASP A 62 1.10 3.49 -2.52
N GLY A 63 0.02 4.21 -2.22
CA GLY A 63 -0.05 5.07 -1.04
C GLY A 63 0.92 6.27 -1.08
N GLY A 64 1.35 6.68 -2.28
CA GLY A 64 2.28 7.79 -2.47
C GLY A 64 3.74 7.44 -2.22
N LEU A 65 4.09 6.15 -2.21
CA LEU A 65 5.46 5.69 -1.94
C LEU A 65 6.48 6.23 -2.95
N VAL A 66 6.13 6.23 -4.24
CA VAL A 66 7.01 6.71 -5.31
C VAL A 66 6.96 8.23 -5.39
N ARG A 67 8.07 8.89 -5.01
CA ARG A 67 8.23 10.35 -5.06
C ARG A 67 8.45 10.85 -6.49
N SER A 68 7.36 11.02 -7.23
CA SER A 68 7.38 11.48 -8.62
C SER A 68 6.09 12.20 -8.97
N VAL A 69 6.17 13.16 -9.90
CA VAL A 69 5.06 13.97 -10.42
C VAL A 69 4.19 13.26 -11.47
N PHE A 70 4.48 11.99 -11.77
CA PHE A 70 3.78 11.12 -12.73
C PHE A 70 2.28 11.38 -12.89
#